data_AF-A0A2Z6LXC8-F1
#
_entry.id   AF-A0A2Z6LXC8-F1
#
_cell.length_a   1.000
_cell.length_b   1.000
_cell.length_c   1.000
_cell.angle_alpha   90.00
_cell.angle_beta   90.00
_cell.angle_gamma   90.00
#
_symmetry.space_group_name_H-M   'P 1'
#
loop_
_entity.id
_entity.type
_entity.pdbx_description
1 polymer ?
#
loop_
_entity_poly.entity_id
_entity_poly.type
_entity_poly.pdbx_seq_one_letter_code
_entity_poly.pdbx_strand_id
1 'polypeptide(L)'
;MKLGVNRKSGHNWSLVSVLSGSIIKSGEFSLEWEPKEGQLNIKKSGKVYWKSRKLGRNGFFENIPVNVQDMYEYNIVSNKDEDSFALKVKDDQNYKKIVGWELDWTGRLTSDEGEIGNADVLLI
;
A
#
# COMPACT_ATOMS: atom_id res chain seq x y z
N MET A 1 -2.53 -6.55 -8.16
CA MET A 1 -1.91 -7.29 -7.04
C MET A 1 -2.80 -7.14 -5.81
N LYS A 2 -2.80 -8.11 -4.88
CA LYS A 2 -3.51 -8.02 -3.59
C LYS A 2 -2.52 -7.78 -2.45
N LEU A 3 -2.95 -7.09 -1.41
CA LEU A 3 -2.33 -7.03 -0.10
C LEU A 3 -3.29 -7.66 0.92
N GLY A 4 -2.79 -8.36 1.94
CA GLY A 4 -3.62 -8.98 2.98
C GLY A 4 -3.29 -10.45 3.19
N VAL A 5 -4.29 -11.28 3.48
CA VAL A 5 -4.10 -12.69 3.82
C VAL A 5 -5.00 -13.61 3.01
N ASN A 6 -4.41 -14.66 2.48
CA ASN A 6 -5.14 -15.82 1.97
C ASN A 6 -5.42 -16.78 3.12
N ARG A 7 -6.68 -16.91 3.54
CA ARG A 7 -7.06 -17.79 4.66
C ARG A 7 -7.00 -19.27 4.28
N LYS A 8 -7.09 -19.62 2.99
CA LYS A 8 -6.99 -21.02 2.53
C LYS A 8 -5.56 -21.54 2.63
N SER A 9 -4.58 -20.74 2.21
CA SER A 9 -3.15 -21.14 2.21
C SER A 9 -2.37 -20.66 3.43
N GLY A 10 -2.91 -19.71 4.20
CA GLY A 10 -2.21 -19.03 5.29
C GLY A 10 -1.13 -18.05 4.80
N HIS A 11 -1.06 -17.79 3.49
CA HIS A 11 -0.06 -16.90 2.91
C HIS A 11 -0.46 -15.43 3.05
N ASN A 12 0.49 -14.60 3.46
CA ASN A 12 0.32 -13.15 3.51
C ASN A 12 0.84 -12.51 2.22
N TRP A 13 0.03 -11.63 1.64
CA TRP A 13 0.41 -10.80 0.52
C TRP A 13 0.81 -9.40 1.01
N SER A 14 2.02 -9.01 0.67
CA SER A 14 2.59 -7.69 0.98
C SER A 14 3.43 -7.21 -0.19
N LEU A 15 3.54 -5.89 -0.38
CA LEU A 15 4.55 -5.31 -1.26
C LEU A 15 5.81 -5.08 -0.41
N VAL A 16 6.93 -5.68 -0.79
CA VAL A 16 8.21 -5.56 -0.07
C VAL A 16 9.16 -4.75 -0.91
N SER A 17 9.85 -3.78 -0.30
CA SER A 17 10.84 -2.95 -1.01
C SER A 17 12.00 -3.81 -1.49
N VAL A 18 12.77 -3.29 -2.45
CA VAL A 18 14.11 -3.81 -2.70
C VAL A 18 15.06 -3.36 -1.57
N LEU A 19 16.22 -4.02 -1.46
CA LEU A 19 17.22 -3.72 -0.44
C LEU A 19 17.92 -2.39 -0.70
N SER A 20 18.22 -2.08 -1.96
CA SER A 20 18.79 -0.82 -2.40
C SER A 20 18.58 -0.63 -3.91
N GLY A 21 18.87 0.56 -4.43
CA GLY A 21 18.77 0.84 -5.86
C GLY A 21 19.69 0.02 -6.76
N SER A 22 20.68 -0.66 -6.20
CA SER A 22 21.59 -1.55 -6.92
C SER A 22 21.39 -3.03 -6.60
N ILE A 23 20.63 -3.38 -5.55
CA ILE A 23 20.47 -4.75 -5.07
C ILE A 23 19.00 -5.16 -5.09
N ILE A 24 18.62 -5.98 -6.07
CA ILE A 24 17.29 -6.56 -6.23
C ILE A 24 17.12 -7.79 -5.31
N LYS A 25 17.22 -7.55 -4.00
CA LYS A 25 16.85 -8.50 -2.93
C LYS A 25 15.75 -7.85 -2.09
N SER A 26 14.99 -8.65 -1.33
CA SER A 26 14.02 -8.11 -0.38
C SER A 26 14.69 -7.18 0.63
N GLY A 27 14.13 -5.98 0.78
CA GLY A 27 14.53 -4.99 1.78
C GLY A 27 13.77 -5.14 3.09
N GLU A 28 13.90 -4.15 3.95
CA GLU A 28 13.31 -4.14 5.29
C GLU A 28 11.89 -3.56 5.34
N PHE A 29 11.45 -2.90 4.27
CA PHE A 29 10.17 -2.21 4.23
C PHE A 29 9.09 -3.05 3.57
N SER A 30 7.89 -3.02 4.14
CA SER A 30 6.70 -3.62 3.56
C SER A 30 5.50 -2.68 3.62
N LEU A 31 4.67 -2.72 2.58
CA LEU A 31 3.31 -2.19 2.58
C LEU A 31 2.34 -3.35 2.78
N GLU A 32 1.53 -3.26 3.82
CA GLU A 32 0.64 -4.33 4.27
C GLU A 32 -0.78 -3.81 4.50
N TRP A 33 -1.77 -4.68 4.25
CA TRP A 33 -3.17 -4.44 4.61
C TRP A 33 -3.43 -4.95 6.03
N GLU A 34 -4.03 -4.11 6.88
CA GLU A 34 -4.51 -4.48 8.23
C GLU A 34 -6.03 -4.57 8.22
N PRO A 35 -6.62 -5.78 8.07
CA PRO A 35 -8.06 -5.96 7.87
C PRO A 35 -8.90 -5.46 9.03
N LYS A 36 -8.42 -5.58 10.27
CA LYS A 36 -9.19 -5.21 11.46
C LYS A 36 -9.40 -3.70 11.54
N GLU A 37 -8.39 -2.94 11.15
CA GLU A 37 -8.42 -1.48 11.17
C GLU A 37 -8.94 -0.90 9.85
N GLY A 38 -8.96 -1.70 8.77
CA GLY A 38 -9.34 -1.24 7.44
C GLY A 38 -8.38 -0.19 6.89
N GLN A 39 -7.07 -0.40 7.08
CA GLN A 39 -6.02 0.53 6.71
C GLN A 39 -4.78 -0.17 6.14
N LEU A 40 -3.95 0.59 5.45
CA LEU A 40 -2.63 0.19 4.99
C LEU A 40 -1.57 0.67 5.97
N ASN A 41 -0.52 -0.13 6.14
CA ASN A 41 0.61 0.17 7.00
C ASN A 41 1.92 0.06 6.20
N ILE A 42 2.80 1.05 6.36
CA ILE A 42 4.22 0.84 6.03
C ILE A 42 4.90 0.32 7.29
N LYS A 43 5.54 -0.84 7.17
CA LYS A 43 6.33 -1.44 8.24
C LYS A 43 7.80 -1.47 7.87
N LYS A 44 8.65 -1.35 8.88
CA LYS A 44 10.09 -1.63 8.80
C LYS A 44 10.40 -2.75 9.78
N SER A 45 10.90 -3.88 9.27
CA SER A 45 11.24 -5.07 10.08
C SER A 45 10.10 -5.48 11.02
N GLY A 46 8.86 -5.46 10.52
CA GLY A 46 7.64 -5.83 11.25
C GLY A 46 7.02 -4.75 12.16
N LYS A 47 7.71 -3.62 12.39
CA LYS A 47 7.18 -2.49 13.18
C LYS A 47 6.48 -1.48 12.27
N VAL A 48 5.30 -1.01 12.67
CA VAL A 48 4.53 0.00 11.91
C VAL A 48 5.12 1.40 12.11
N TYR A 49 5.39 2.10 10.99
CA TYR A 49 5.89 3.48 10.99
C TYR A 49 4.90 4.47 10.37
N TRP A 50 4.08 4.02 9.42
CA TRP A 50 3.05 4.84 8.80
C TRP A 50 1.74 4.08 8.65
N LYS A 51 0.62 4.80 8.70
CA LYS A 51 -0.74 4.28 8.53
C LYS A 51 -1.51 5.18 7.57
N SER A 52 -2.22 4.59 6.62
CA SER A 52 -3.20 5.31 5.77
C SER A 52 -4.40 5.82 6.56
N ARG A 53 -4.61 5.25 7.77
CA ARG A 53 -5.86 5.29 8.54
C ARG A 53 -7.03 4.68 7.77
N LYS A 54 -8.21 4.73 8.40
CA LYS A 54 -9.42 4.08 7.90
C LYS A 54 -9.89 4.71 6.58
N LEU A 55 -10.45 3.88 5.71
CA LEU A 55 -11.16 4.36 4.52
C LEU A 55 -12.43 5.12 4.92
N GLY A 56 -12.50 6.39 4.53
CA GLY A 56 -13.65 7.25 4.76
C GLY A 56 -14.86 6.88 3.89
N ARG A 57 -16.04 7.42 4.22
CA ARG A 57 -17.27 7.24 3.42
C ARG A 57 -17.18 7.85 2.01
N ASN A 58 -16.24 8.75 1.81
CA ASN A 58 -15.90 9.34 0.51
C ASN A 58 -15.03 8.42 -0.37
N GLY A 59 -14.67 7.23 0.11
CA GLY A 59 -13.82 6.31 -0.65
C GLY A 59 -12.33 6.66 -0.60
N PHE A 60 -11.90 7.54 0.31
CA PHE A 60 -10.51 7.96 0.46
C PHE A 60 -9.96 7.64 1.87
N PHE A 61 -8.71 7.21 1.92
CA PHE A 61 -7.95 7.09 3.16
C PHE A 61 -7.57 8.47 3.69
N GLU A 62 -7.64 8.67 5.00
CA GLU A 62 -7.43 9.99 5.62
C GLU A 62 -6.01 10.53 5.41
N ASN A 63 -5.00 9.66 5.48
CA ASN A 63 -3.59 10.05 5.42
C ASN A 63 -2.98 9.94 4.01
N ILE A 64 -3.81 9.81 2.97
CA ILE A 64 -3.33 9.79 1.58
C ILE A 64 -3.89 11.00 0.84
N PRO A 65 -3.09 11.75 0.08
CA PRO A 65 -3.59 12.89 -0.70
C PRO A 65 -4.67 12.49 -1.70
N VAL A 66 -5.74 13.29 -1.82
CA VAL A 66 -6.89 12.98 -2.70
C VAL A 66 -6.45 12.85 -4.17
N ASN A 67 -5.55 13.70 -4.65
CA ASN A 67 -5.04 13.65 -6.02
C ASN A 67 -4.35 12.32 -6.35
N VAL A 68 -3.77 11.64 -5.35
CA VAL A 68 -3.14 10.33 -5.53
C VAL A 68 -4.18 9.19 -5.54
N GLN A 69 -5.31 9.37 -4.85
CA GLN A 69 -6.34 8.34 -4.72
C GLN A 69 -7.42 8.42 -5.80
N ASP A 70 -7.67 9.61 -6.35
CA ASP A 70 -8.82 9.85 -7.23
C ASP A 70 -8.78 9.04 -8.53
N MET A 71 -7.60 8.60 -8.96
CA MET A 71 -7.45 7.72 -10.13
C MET A 71 -7.78 6.24 -9.87
N TYR A 72 -7.97 5.85 -8.60
CA TYR A 72 -8.14 4.47 -8.18
C TYR A 72 -9.53 4.16 -7.62
N GLU A 73 -9.95 2.92 -7.83
CA GLU A 73 -11.00 2.24 -7.08
C GLU A 73 -10.37 1.18 -6.18
N TYR A 74 -10.84 1.11 -4.93
CA TYR A 74 -10.38 0.12 -3.97
C TYR A 74 -11.32 -1.07 -3.91
N ASN A 75 -10.76 -2.26 -4.11
CA ASN A 75 -11.43 -3.53 -3.95
C ASN A 75 -11.00 -4.12 -2.60
N ILE A 76 -11.88 -4.05 -1.62
CA ILE A 76 -11.66 -4.63 -0.28
C ILE A 76 -12.52 -5.88 -0.17
N VAL A 77 -11.89 -7.01 0.12
CA VAL A 77 -12.55 -8.30 0.31
C VAL A 77 -12.32 -8.75 1.75
N SER A 78 -13.37 -9.20 2.43
CA SER A 78 -13.30 -9.80 3.76
C SER A 78 -14.32 -10.93 3.83
N ASN A 79 -13.85 -12.16 3.67
CA ASN A 79 -14.70 -13.36 3.69
C ASN A 79 -13.95 -14.57 4.25
N LYS A 80 -14.54 -15.76 4.17
CA LYS A 80 -13.94 -17.02 4.67
C LYS A 80 -12.62 -17.41 3.99
N ASP A 81 -12.38 -16.91 2.79
CA ASP A 81 -11.26 -17.31 1.93
C ASP A 81 -10.09 -16.31 2.02
N GLU A 82 -10.37 -15.03 2.24
CA GLU A 82 -9.35 -13.98 2.30
C GLU A 82 -9.83 -12.74 3.05
N ASP A 83 -8.86 -11.98 3.57
CA ASP A 83 -9.02 -10.54 3.80
C ASP A 83 -8.00 -9.82 2.92
N SER A 84 -8.44 -9.03 1.96
CA SER A 84 -7.52 -8.40 1.03
C SER A 84 -7.93 -6.99 0.60
N PHE A 85 -6.92 -6.24 0.18
CA PHE A 85 -7.01 -4.95 -0.47
C PHE A 85 -6.36 -5.05 -1.86
N ALA A 86 -7.02 -4.49 -2.86
CA ALA A 86 -6.43 -4.27 -4.17
C ALA A 86 -6.87 -2.90 -4.70
N LEU A 87 -5.97 -2.25 -5.44
CA LEU A 87 -6.28 -1.05 -6.20
C LEU A 87 -6.51 -1.43 -7.68
N LYS A 88 -7.48 -0.77 -8.30
CA LYS A 88 -7.74 -0.80 -9.74
C LYS A 88 -7.78 0.64 -10.25
N VAL A 89 -7.28 0.89 -11.44
CA VAL A 89 -7.44 2.19 -12.09
C VAL A 89 -8.87 2.35 -12.63
N LYS A 90 -9.45 3.54 -12.48
CA LYS A 90 -10.76 3.88 -13.06
C LYS A 90 -10.67 3.81 -14.59
N ASP A 91 -11.63 3.12 -15.23
CA ASP A 91 -11.63 2.74 -16.66
C ASP A 91 -11.75 3.93 -17.64
N ASP A 92 -11.87 5.15 -17.11
CA ASP A 92 -12.30 6.34 -17.84
C ASP A 92 -11.20 7.37 -18.11
N GLN A 93 -9.96 7.15 -17.63
CA GLN A 93 -8.87 8.08 -17.95
C GLN A 93 -7.72 7.42 -18.72
N ASN A 94 -7.27 8.15 -19.73
CA ASN A 94 -6.25 7.76 -20.69
C ASN A 94 -4.86 7.87 -20.03
N TYR A 95 -4.59 7.07 -19.00
CA TYR A 95 -3.38 7.19 -18.17
C TYR A 95 -2.14 6.73 -18.96
N LYS A 96 -1.27 7.68 -19.34
CA LYS A 96 0.03 7.44 -19.98
C LYS A 96 1.18 7.18 -18.98
N LYS A 97 0.84 6.84 -17.74
CA LYS A 97 1.70 6.90 -16.55
C LYS A 97 1.74 5.54 -15.81
N ILE A 98 2.74 5.30 -14.97
CA ILE A 98 2.88 4.11 -14.13
C ILE A 98 1.58 3.88 -13.36
N VAL A 99 1.02 2.69 -13.58
CA VAL A 99 -0.22 2.27 -12.95
C VAL A 99 0.11 1.58 -11.63
N GLY A 100 0.15 2.35 -10.55
CA GLY A 100 0.19 1.79 -9.19
C GLY A 100 1.00 2.61 -8.21
N TRP A 101 1.23 2.00 -7.05
CA TRP A 101 2.06 2.57 -5.99
C TRP A 101 3.39 1.83 -5.90
N GLU A 102 4.46 2.56 -5.68
CA GLU A 102 5.82 2.04 -5.53
C GLU A 102 6.30 2.26 -4.10
N LEU A 103 6.81 1.19 -3.47
CA LEU A 103 7.50 1.26 -2.19
C LEU A 103 9.00 1.15 -2.44
N ASP A 104 9.72 2.25 -2.28
CA ASP A 104 11.16 2.28 -2.50
C ASP A 104 11.96 1.71 -1.31
N TRP A 105 13.27 1.51 -1.52
CA TRP A 105 14.16 0.98 -0.49
C TRP A 105 14.42 1.93 0.67
N THR A 106 13.94 3.17 0.62
CA THR A 106 14.01 4.14 1.72
C THR A 106 12.75 4.12 2.59
N GLY A 107 11.72 3.36 2.19
CA GLY A 107 10.45 3.27 2.90
C GLY A 107 9.44 4.32 2.46
N ARG A 108 9.67 5.00 1.33
CA ARG A 108 8.72 5.94 0.74
C ARG A 108 7.77 5.21 -0.19
N LEU A 109 6.49 5.51 -0.02
CA LEU A 109 5.40 5.06 -0.86
C LEU A 109 5.00 6.22 -1.78
N THR A 110 5.09 6.01 -3.09
CA THR A 110 4.82 7.04 -4.11
C THR A 110 3.90 6.52 -5.21
N SER A 111 3.32 7.44 -5.94
CA SER A 111 2.72 7.22 -7.26
C SER A 111 3.18 8.32 -8.22
N ASP A 112 2.77 8.23 -9.48
CA ASP A 112 3.02 9.26 -10.48
C ASP A 112 2.31 10.59 -10.21
N GLU A 113 1.40 10.62 -9.24
CA GLU A 113 0.69 11.82 -8.79
C GLU A 113 1.27 12.40 -7.49
N GLY A 114 2.25 11.72 -6.87
CA GLY A 114 3.00 12.26 -5.75
C GLY A 114 3.31 11.27 -4.63
N GLU A 115 3.72 11.82 -3.49
CA GLU A 115 4.04 11.05 -2.28
C GLU A 115 2.77 10.65 -1.53
N ILE A 116 2.73 9.41 -1.04
CA ILE A 116 1.60 8.82 -0.30
C ILE A 116 1.91 8.76 1.19
N GLY A 117 3.10 8.27 1.53
CA GLY A 117 3.50 8.05 2.91
C GLY A 117 4.95 7.57 3.00
N ASN A 118 5.52 7.63 4.19
CA ASN A 118 6.91 7.27 4.43
C ASN A 118 7.03 6.62 5.81
N ALA A 119 7.85 5.56 5.90
CA ALA A 119 8.40 5.12 7.17
C ALA A 119 9.48 6.09 7.68
N ASP A 120 9.10 7.34 7.99
CA ASP A 120 10.03 8.34 8.50
C ASP A 120 10.68 7.84 9.79
N VAL A 121 11.96 7.49 9.68
CA VAL A 121 12.85 7.41 10.82
C VAL A 121 13.31 8.84 11.02
N LEU A 122 12.72 9.56 11.98
CA LEU A 122 13.36 10.77 12.51
C LEU A 122 14.82 10.40 12.80
N LEU A 123 15.74 10.91 11.99
CA LEU A 123 17.15 11.00 12.35
C LEU A 123 17.18 12.00 13.51
N ILE A 124 16.98 11.49 14.72
CA ILE A 124 17.37 12.17 15.96
C ILE A 124 18.90 12.26 16.05
#